data_AF-A0A945PF88-F1
#
_entry.id   AF-A0A945PF88-F1
#
_cell.length_a   1.000
_cell.length_b   1.000
_cell.length_c   1.000
_cell.angle_alpha   90.00
_cell.angle_beta   90.00
_cell.angle_gamma   90.00
#
_symmetry.space_group_name_H-M   'P 1'
#
loop_
_entity.id
_entity.type
_entity.pdbx_description
1 polymer ?
#
loop_
_entity_poly.entity_id
_entity_poly.type
_entity_poly.pdbx_seq_one_letter_code
_entity_poly.pdbx_strand_id
1 'polypeptide(L)'
;MRFDLQLKRGEDRGQNFGSLFEVPTVDGSVIGAGFQGVYNTYHRTDRHVLQFFKRPGSGGRNFETQTLPRSTDLAGTYLFDVDGSVYSSSEDVRRWDSSSQRWVVDPSDARERMRLGSSLLSFTGGSATCDGVSLLSAPDRGIYHRFFYAHGHLFFYHTYWAEQSGYRLHTTDDEGFSKLYACPWRPKDGLVDLTQAKVITVPVVGEVPFSYGQYKEEVLTCSNIGGVYVFDGESWRTIVEPEIDTSYQVYSMMNFYDRLLLAQYPTGQLFEYAGTEVSLIGGWPPVMEGVSTQAREAQTMAIYGGELYVGVWPWGELWRLNPDSREWTFVRRMISQPPATDKTNHPYEEESAAAGLVANQWGQRVTSLVPHGAGMLISTSA
;
A
#
# COMPACT_ATOMS: atom_id res chain seq x y z
N MET A 1 8.69 -15.81 32.91
CA MET A 1 7.49 -16.41 32.31
C MET A 1 7.86 -16.83 30.90
N ARG A 2 7.59 -18.08 30.52
CA ARG A 2 7.83 -18.59 29.16
C ARG A 2 6.46 -18.86 28.54
N PHE A 3 6.24 -18.32 27.35
CA PHE A 3 5.07 -18.62 26.54
C PHE A 3 5.55 -19.40 25.33
N ASP A 4 4.95 -20.56 25.10
CA ASP A 4 5.15 -21.32 23.86
C ASP A 4 3.85 -21.20 23.06
N LEU A 5 3.94 -20.66 21.84
CA LEU A 5 2.81 -20.50 20.93
C LEU A 5 3.06 -21.30 19.66
N GLN A 6 2.12 -22.19 19.31
CA GLN A 6 2.14 -22.93 18.05
C GLN A 6 1.11 -22.34 17.10
N LEU A 7 1.59 -21.72 16.02
CA LEU A 7 0.74 -21.16 14.96
C LEU A 7 0.49 -22.20 13.87
N LYS A 8 -0.78 -22.54 13.63
CA LYS A 8 -1.20 -23.34 12.46
C LYS A 8 -1.72 -22.40 11.38
N ARG A 9 -0.91 -22.13 10.36
CA ARG A 9 -1.26 -21.19 9.27
C ARG A 9 -2.23 -21.75 8.22
N GLY A 10 -2.42 -23.08 8.21
CA GLY A 10 -3.16 -23.76 7.14
C GLY A 10 -2.40 -23.77 5.81
N GLU A 11 -3.11 -24.05 4.72
CA GLU A 11 -2.58 -23.85 3.37
C GLU A 11 -2.36 -22.36 3.14
N ASP A 12 -1.23 -22.03 2.53
CA ASP A 12 -0.93 -20.66 2.19
C ASP A 12 -1.64 -20.26 0.89
N ARG A 13 -2.71 -19.49 1.02
CA ARG A 13 -3.56 -18.96 -0.05
C ARG A 13 -3.37 -17.46 -0.23
N GLY A 14 -2.33 -16.86 0.36
CA GLY A 14 -2.08 -15.42 0.32
C GLY A 14 -2.83 -14.58 1.35
N GLN A 15 -3.49 -15.23 2.32
CA GLN A 15 -4.14 -14.59 3.45
C GLN A 15 -3.16 -13.82 4.34
N ASN A 16 -3.65 -12.77 4.98
CA ASN A 16 -2.95 -12.11 6.09
C ASN A 16 -3.02 -12.98 7.36
N PHE A 17 -1.93 -13.03 8.14
CA PHE A 17 -1.87 -13.87 9.36
C PHE A 17 -2.29 -13.12 10.65
N GLY A 18 -2.25 -11.79 10.63
CA GLY A 18 -2.72 -10.95 11.73
C GLY A 18 -1.87 -11.02 13.01
N SER A 19 -2.46 -10.54 14.11
CA SER A 19 -1.82 -10.52 15.44
C SER A 19 -1.82 -11.90 16.10
N LEU A 20 -0.77 -12.21 16.86
CA LEU A 20 -0.66 -13.43 17.65
C LEU A 20 -1.12 -13.21 19.09
N PHE A 21 -0.60 -12.16 19.73
CA PHE A 21 -0.99 -11.76 21.08
C PHE A 21 -0.60 -10.31 21.35
N GLU A 22 -1.32 -9.69 22.27
CA GLU A 22 -0.93 -8.47 22.99
C GLU A 22 -1.24 -8.71 24.47
N VAL A 23 -0.26 -8.47 25.35
CA VAL A 23 -0.39 -8.71 26.79
C VAL A 23 0.05 -7.46 27.54
N PRO A 24 -0.84 -6.83 28.33
CA PRO A 24 -0.45 -5.74 29.21
C PRO A 24 0.45 -6.28 30.34
N THR A 25 1.46 -5.50 30.68
CA THR A 25 2.42 -5.82 31.74
C THR A 25 2.16 -4.97 32.98
N VAL A 26 2.68 -5.41 34.13
CA VAL A 26 2.49 -4.74 35.43
C VAL A 26 3.09 -3.32 35.43
N ASP A 27 4.10 -3.06 34.61
CA ASP A 27 4.72 -1.74 34.42
C ASP A 27 3.92 -0.81 33.48
N GLY A 28 2.72 -1.20 33.03
CA GLY A 28 1.88 -0.42 32.13
C GLY A 28 2.30 -0.45 30.66
N SER A 29 3.26 -1.30 30.29
CA SER A 29 3.56 -1.56 28.87
C SER A 29 2.62 -2.63 28.28
N VAL A 30 2.70 -2.82 26.96
CA VAL A 30 2.09 -3.92 26.23
C VAL A 30 3.19 -4.64 25.46
N ILE A 31 3.28 -5.96 25.63
CA ILE A 31 4.16 -6.83 24.84
C ILE A 31 3.29 -7.57 23.84
N GLY A 32 3.73 -7.65 22.59
CA GLY A 32 2.97 -8.34 21.57
C GLY A 32 3.82 -8.89 20.44
N ALA A 33 3.16 -9.68 19.62
CA ALA A 33 3.72 -10.19 18.38
C ALA A 33 2.63 -10.33 17.31
N GLY A 34 2.98 -10.10 16.04
CA GLY A 34 2.03 -10.17 14.94
C GLY A 34 2.67 -9.98 13.57
N PHE A 35 1.86 -10.24 12.54
CA PHE A 35 2.20 -10.03 11.15
C PHE A 35 1.43 -8.81 10.63
N GLN A 36 2.08 -7.98 9.83
CA GLN A 36 1.41 -6.88 9.15
C GLN A 36 0.77 -7.35 7.84
N GLY A 37 -0.44 -6.86 7.57
CA GLY A 37 -1.11 -7.01 6.29
C GLY A 37 -1.37 -5.63 5.71
N VAL A 38 -0.39 -5.08 4.99
CA VAL A 38 -0.49 -3.76 4.37
C VAL A 38 -0.06 -3.80 2.90
N TYR A 39 -0.71 -2.98 2.10
CA TYR A 39 -0.32 -2.66 0.74
C TYR A 39 -0.16 -1.15 0.62
N ASN A 40 1.05 -0.69 0.33
CA ASN A 40 1.43 0.71 0.18
C ASN A 40 1.80 0.96 -1.29
N THR A 41 0.99 1.74 -2.01
CA THR A 41 1.24 2.25 -3.37
C THR A 41 2.02 1.27 -4.25
N TYR A 42 1.29 0.34 -4.84
CA TYR A 42 1.79 -0.76 -5.70
C TYR A 42 2.55 -1.89 -5.00
N HIS A 43 2.92 -1.76 -3.73
CA HIS A 43 3.71 -2.77 -3.05
C HIS A 43 3.01 -3.35 -1.82
N ARG A 44 2.88 -4.67 -1.79
CA ARG A 44 2.51 -5.41 -0.57
C ARG A 44 3.75 -5.61 0.30
N THR A 45 3.63 -5.42 1.61
CA THR A 45 4.70 -5.81 2.54
C THR A 45 4.78 -7.32 2.69
N ASP A 46 5.94 -7.82 3.13
CA ASP A 46 6.09 -9.24 3.42
C ASP A 46 5.26 -9.68 4.63
N ARG A 47 4.17 -10.41 4.34
CA ARG A 47 3.27 -10.97 5.34
C ARG A 47 3.88 -12.08 6.20
N HIS A 48 5.05 -12.61 5.84
CA HIS A 48 5.74 -13.65 6.62
C HIS A 48 6.64 -13.06 7.71
N VAL A 49 6.86 -11.74 7.71
CA VAL A 49 7.66 -11.05 8.74
C VAL A 49 6.87 -10.98 10.05
N LEU A 50 7.33 -11.75 11.04
CA LEU A 50 6.84 -11.69 12.40
C LEU A 50 7.51 -10.54 13.15
N GLN A 51 6.73 -9.57 13.59
CA GLN A 51 7.19 -8.50 14.46
C GLN A 51 6.98 -8.87 15.92
N PHE A 52 7.98 -8.62 16.76
CA PHE A 52 7.87 -8.63 18.22
C PHE A 52 8.05 -7.21 18.73
N PHE A 53 7.24 -6.82 19.72
CA PHE A 53 7.32 -5.47 20.26
C PHE A 53 7.03 -5.41 21.75
N LYS A 54 7.55 -4.35 22.37
CA LYS A 54 7.12 -3.84 23.68
C LYS A 54 6.82 -2.35 23.53
N ARG A 55 5.57 -1.93 23.68
CA ARG A 55 5.14 -0.53 23.63
C ARG A 55 4.67 -0.03 25.00
N PRO A 56 4.89 1.26 25.33
CA PRO A 56 4.22 1.83 26.50
C PRO A 56 2.71 1.89 26.25
N GLY A 57 1.88 1.64 27.26
CA GLY A 57 0.42 1.76 27.14
C GLY A 57 -0.09 3.20 27.05
N SER A 58 0.79 4.19 27.26
CA SER A 58 0.51 5.61 27.08
C SER A 58 1.79 6.42 26.89
N GLY A 59 1.70 7.61 26.30
CA GLY A 59 2.82 8.53 26.18
C GLY A 59 3.74 8.26 24.98
N GLY A 60 4.89 8.93 24.98
CA GLY A 60 5.78 8.99 23.83
C GLY A 60 6.87 7.91 23.81
N ARG A 61 7.31 7.56 22.60
CA ARG A 61 8.63 6.97 22.33
C ARG A 61 9.54 7.96 21.61
N ASN A 62 10.82 7.94 21.97
CA ASN A 62 11.88 8.62 21.25
C ASN A 62 12.47 7.67 20.21
N PHE A 63 12.77 8.22 19.03
CA PHE A 63 13.46 7.50 17.96
C PHE A 63 14.68 8.30 17.54
N GLU A 64 15.76 7.60 17.24
CA GLU A 64 16.88 8.17 16.50
C GLU A 64 16.62 7.98 15.02
N THR A 65 16.94 8.99 14.23
CA THR A 65 16.78 8.97 12.77
C THR A 65 18.13 9.16 12.11
N GLN A 66 18.41 8.34 11.11
CA GLN A 66 19.62 8.43 10.30
C GLN A 66 19.24 8.48 8.83
N THR A 67 19.84 9.40 8.09
CA THR A 67 19.74 9.43 6.63
C THR A 67 20.61 8.33 6.04
N LEU A 68 20.01 7.46 5.24
CA LEU A 68 20.73 6.43 4.48
C LEU A 68 21.09 6.94 3.07
N PRO A 69 22.06 6.33 2.38
CA PRO A 69 22.35 6.63 1.00
C PRO A 69 21.11 6.46 0.12
N ARG A 70 20.96 7.35 -0.87
CA ARG A 70 19.89 7.23 -1.87
C ARG A 70 20.12 5.98 -2.73
N SER A 71 19.03 5.35 -3.15
CA SER A 71 19.10 4.25 -4.12
C SER A 71 19.34 4.75 -5.54
N THR A 72 18.80 5.94 -5.87
CA THR A 72 18.92 6.61 -7.17
C THR A 72 19.01 8.13 -7.00
N ASP A 73 19.32 8.85 -8.08
CA ASP A 73 19.27 10.33 -8.12
C ASP A 73 17.89 10.88 -8.50
N LEU A 74 16.91 10.01 -8.79
CA LEU A 74 15.56 10.39 -9.21
C LEU A 74 14.68 10.79 -8.02
N ALA A 75 13.74 11.71 -8.27
CA ALA A 75 12.60 11.92 -7.39
C ALA A 75 11.64 10.72 -7.51
N GLY A 76 11.14 10.22 -6.38
CA GLY A 76 10.24 9.07 -6.35
C GLY A 76 10.98 7.74 -6.19
N THR A 77 11.13 7.31 -4.94
CA THR A 77 11.63 5.98 -4.59
C THR A 77 10.61 5.28 -3.72
N TYR A 78 10.19 4.07 -4.11
CA TYR A 78 9.27 3.24 -3.33
C TYR A 78 10.01 2.04 -2.78
N LEU A 79 9.92 1.82 -1.47
CA LEU A 79 10.51 0.67 -0.80
C LEU A 79 9.47 -0.42 -0.56
N PHE A 80 9.93 -1.66 -0.66
CA PHE A 80 9.15 -2.85 -0.33
C PHE A 80 10.06 -3.92 0.26
N ASP A 81 9.49 -4.89 0.96
CA ASP A 81 10.22 -6.00 1.56
C ASP A 81 9.74 -7.36 1.07
N VAL A 82 10.69 -8.29 0.94
CA VAL A 82 10.43 -9.70 0.62
C VAL A 82 11.53 -10.55 1.26
N ASP A 83 11.14 -11.61 1.98
CA ASP A 83 12.02 -12.57 2.63
C ASP A 83 13.09 -11.91 3.51
N GLY A 84 12.67 -10.89 4.26
CA GLY A 84 13.55 -10.14 5.17
C GLY A 84 14.54 -9.19 4.48
N SER A 85 14.53 -9.10 3.14
CA SER A 85 15.31 -8.12 2.38
C SER A 85 14.45 -6.91 2.03
N VAL A 86 15.06 -5.72 2.01
CA VAL A 86 14.41 -4.47 1.57
C VAL A 86 14.89 -4.12 0.17
N TYR A 87 13.95 -3.68 -0.66
CA TYR A 87 14.16 -3.30 -2.04
C TYR A 87 13.67 -1.88 -2.27
N SER A 88 14.26 -1.23 -3.26
CA SER A 88 13.88 0.06 -3.80
C SER A 88 13.44 -0.14 -5.25
N SER A 89 12.30 0.42 -5.61
CA SER A 89 11.76 0.49 -6.96
C SER A 89 11.72 1.96 -7.42
N SER A 90 12.44 2.25 -8.50
CA SER A 90 12.41 3.53 -9.20
C SER A 90 12.65 3.30 -10.71
N GLU A 91 13.85 3.55 -11.23
CA GLU A 91 14.27 3.16 -12.59
C GLU A 91 14.49 1.64 -12.70
N ASP A 92 15.30 1.10 -11.79
CA ASP A 92 15.61 -0.31 -11.60
C ASP A 92 15.13 -0.77 -10.22
N VAL A 93 15.27 -2.07 -9.96
CA VAL A 93 15.07 -2.62 -8.63
C VAL A 93 16.44 -2.75 -7.97
N ARG A 94 16.57 -2.23 -6.76
CA ARG A 94 17.81 -2.31 -5.97
C ARG A 94 17.54 -2.90 -4.60
N ARG A 95 18.38 -3.81 -4.14
CA ARG A 95 18.33 -4.41 -2.80
C ARG A 95 19.23 -3.65 -1.84
N TRP A 96 18.75 -3.44 -0.62
CA TRP A 96 19.57 -2.92 0.47
C TRP A 96 20.53 -4.00 0.98
N ASP A 97 21.83 -3.70 0.96
CA ASP A 97 22.86 -4.50 1.60
C ASP A 97 23.25 -3.85 2.94
N SER A 98 22.73 -4.42 4.02
CA SER A 98 22.99 -3.96 5.38
C SER A 98 24.46 -4.05 5.79
N SER A 99 25.23 -4.98 5.20
CA SER A 99 26.63 -5.18 5.55
C SER A 99 27.53 -4.07 5.00
N SER A 100 27.27 -3.61 3.78
CA SER A 100 28.00 -2.52 3.13
C SER A 100 27.31 -1.16 3.22
N GLN A 101 26.09 -1.11 3.75
CA GLN A 101 25.23 0.07 3.85
C GLN A 101 25.00 0.73 2.47
N ARG A 102 24.73 -0.09 1.45
CA ARG A 102 24.57 0.35 0.06
C ARG A 102 23.40 -0.34 -0.64
N TRP A 103 22.90 0.33 -1.66
CA TRP A 103 21.95 -0.24 -2.61
C TRP A 103 22.71 -0.96 -3.74
N VAL A 104 22.31 -2.19 -4.03
CA VAL A 104 22.89 -3.02 -5.08
C VAL A 104 21.79 -3.37 -6.08
N VAL A 105 22.07 -3.25 -7.38
CA VAL A 105 21.12 -3.61 -8.44
C VAL A 105 20.68 -5.06 -8.26
N ASP A 106 19.36 -5.27 -8.23
CA ASP A 106 18.77 -6.60 -8.19
C ASP A 106 18.78 -7.20 -9.60
N PRO A 107 19.12 -8.49 -9.75
CA PRO A 107 19.13 -9.12 -11.07
C PRO A 107 17.73 -9.27 -11.68
N SER A 108 16.66 -9.15 -10.88
CA SER A 108 15.28 -9.17 -11.35
C SER A 108 14.71 -7.75 -11.36
N ASP A 109 14.01 -7.42 -12.44
CA ASP A 109 13.26 -6.17 -12.62
C ASP A 109 11.86 -6.20 -11.98
N ALA A 110 11.45 -7.33 -11.40
CA ALA A 110 10.13 -7.49 -10.80
C ALA A 110 9.96 -6.54 -9.61
N ARG A 111 9.01 -5.61 -9.73
CA ARG A 111 8.71 -4.59 -8.71
C ARG A 111 7.65 -5.05 -7.71
N GLU A 112 6.86 -6.02 -8.11
CA GLU A 112 5.81 -6.62 -7.28
C GLU A 112 6.14 -8.10 -7.10
N ARG A 113 6.32 -8.50 -5.84
CA ARG A 113 6.78 -9.85 -5.46
C ARG A 113 6.02 -10.30 -4.22
N MET A 114 5.78 -11.61 -4.10
CA MET A 114 5.09 -12.16 -2.95
C MET A 114 5.51 -13.61 -2.68
N ARG A 115 5.96 -13.86 -1.45
CA ARG A 115 6.19 -15.22 -0.91
C ARG A 115 4.85 -15.95 -0.72
N LEU A 116 4.74 -17.16 -1.25
CA LEU A 116 3.58 -18.04 -1.15
C LEU A 116 4.04 -19.46 -0.79
N GLY A 117 3.97 -19.81 0.50
CA GLY A 117 4.65 -20.99 1.02
C GLY A 117 6.15 -20.92 0.72
N SER A 118 6.66 -21.92 0.00
CA SER A 118 8.05 -21.94 -0.49
C SER A 118 8.24 -21.25 -1.84
N SER A 119 7.16 -20.87 -2.53
CA SER A 119 7.20 -20.30 -3.88
C SER A 119 7.23 -18.78 -3.87
N LEU A 120 7.82 -18.19 -4.91
CA LEU A 120 7.87 -16.75 -5.14
C LEU A 120 7.01 -16.38 -6.35
N LEU A 121 5.95 -15.61 -6.11
CA LEU A 121 5.22 -14.92 -7.16
C LEU A 121 5.94 -13.62 -7.51
N SER A 122 6.07 -13.35 -8.80
CA SER A 122 6.66 -12.13 -9.34
C SER A 122 5.84 -11.61 -10.50
N PHE A 123 5.65 -10.30 -10.55
CA PHE A 123 4.88 -9.63 -11.60
C PHE A 123 5.74 -8.58 -12.31
N THR A 124 5.78 -8.66 -13.65
CA THR A 124 6.56 -7.77 -14.51
C THR A 124 5.84 -7.59 -15.84
N GLY A 125 5.74 -6.34 -16.33
CA GLY A 125 5.34 -6.07 -17.73
C GLY A 125 3.99 -6.68 -18.14
N GLY A 126 3.01 -6.70 -17.23
CA GLY A 126 1.71 -7.32 -17.49
C GLY A 126 1.71 -8.85 -17.51
N SER A 127 2.75 -9.49 -17.01
CA SER A 127 2.88 -10.94 -16.89
C SER A 127 3.08 -11.36 -15.43
N ALA A 128 2.76 -12.61 -15.12
CA ALA A 128 2.97 -13.23 -13.82
C ALA A 128 3.81 -14.51 -13.93
N THR A 129 4.69 -14.72 -12.95
CA THR A 129 5.54 -15.91 -12.84
C THR A 129 5.49 -16.47 -11.42
N CYS A 130 5.72 -17.79 -11.28
CA CYS A 130 5.97 -18.46 -10.01
C CYS A 130 7.28 -19.22 -10.10
N ASP A 131 8.24 -18.92 -9.22
CA ASP A 131 9.57 -19.56 -9.21
C ASP A 131 10.26 -19.51 -10.60
N GLY A 132 10.05 -18.41 -11.33
CA GLY A 132 10.57 -18.18 -12.68
C GLY A 132 9.78 -18.86 -13.81
N VAL A 133 8.79 -19.69 -13.50
CA VAL A 133 7.90 -20.32 -14.48
C VAL A 133 6.75 -19.36 -14.82
N SER A 134 6.50 -19.14 -16.11
CA SER A 134 5.39 -18.28 -16.56
C SER A 134 4.03 -18.88 -16.20
N LEU A 135 3.17 -18.06 -15.61
CA LEU A 135 1.79 -18.41 -15.23
C LEU A 135 0.75 -17.75 -16.13
N LEU A 136 1.03 -16.49 -16.50
CA LEU A 136 0.17 -15.62 -17.28
C LEU A 136 1.07 -14.69 -18.10
N SER A 137 0.86 -14.67 -19.40
CA SER A 137 1.52 -13.73 -20.32
C SER A 137 0.70 -12.45 -20.44
N ALA A 138 1.34 -11.38 -20.93
CA ALA A 138 0.66 -10.16 -21.30
C ALA A 138 -0.48 -10.44 -22.31
N PRO A 139 -1.58 -9.67 -22.28
CA PRO A 139 -2.69 -9.86 -23.20
C PRO A 139 -2.35 -9.38 -24.60
N ASP A 140 -2.99 -9.96 -25.61
CA ASP A 140 -2.89 -9.48 -27.00
C ASP A 140 -3.47 -8.07 -27.19
N ARG A 141 -4.44 -7.68 -26.33
CA ARG A 141 -5.12 -6.38 -26.36
C ARG A 141 -5.08 -5.74 -24.98
N GLY A 142 -4.64 -4.48 -24.90
CA GLY A 142 -4.56 -3.73 -23.65
C GLY A 142 -3.38 -4.16 -22.78
N ILE A 143 -3.50 -3.96 -21.47
CA ILE A 143 -2.45 -4.27 -20.49
C ILE A 143 -3.04 -4.92 -19.24
N TYR A 144 -2.33 -5.90 -18.68
CA TYR A 144 -2.55 -6.34 -17.31
C TYR A 144 -1.65 -5.53 -16.37
N HIS A 145 -2.17 -5.10 -15.22
CA HIS A 145 -1.39 -4.35 -14.24
C HIS A 145 -2.00 -4.46 -12.84
N ARG A 146 -1.22 -4.01 -11.84
CA ARG A 146 -1.64 -3.93 -10.42
C ARG A 146 -2.04 -5.30 -9.91
N PHE A 147 -1.07 -6.21 -9.91
CA PHE A 147 -1.32 -7.58 -9.53
C PHE A 147 -1.43 -7.70 -8.01
N PHE A 148 -2.27 -8.62 -7.56
CA PHE A 148 -2.40 -8.97 -6.15
C PHE A 148 -2.78 -10.44 -6.03
N TYR A 149 -2.37 -11.08 -4.93
CA TYR A 149 -2.74 -12.47 -4.67
C TYR A 149 -3.25 -12.63 -3.25
N ALA A 150 -4.46 -13.16 -3.09
CA ALA A 150 -5.09 -13.41 -1.81
C ALA A 150 -6.20 -14.45 -1.94
N HIS A 151 -6.50 -15.14 -0.84
CA HIS A 151 -7.56 -16.17 -0.77
C HIS A 151 -7.61 -17.16 -1.95
N GLY A 152 -6.47 -17.53 -2.52
CA GLY A 152 -6.39 -18.49 -3.62
C GLY A 152 -6.72 -17.91 -5.00
N HIS A 153 -6.68 -16.59 -5.15
CA HIS A 153 -6.99 -15.90 -6.40
C HIS A 153 -5.89 -14.93 -6.79
N LEU A 154 -5.59 -14.90 -8.09
CA LEU A 154 -4.78 -13.87 -8.72
C LEU A 154 -5.69 -12.75 -9.21
N PHE A 155 -5.45 -11.55 -8.70
CA PHE A 155 -6.18 -10.32 -9.02
C PHE A 155 -5.34 -9.40 -9.88
N PHE A 156 -5.96 -8.75 -10.85
CA PHE A 156 -5.32 -7.71 -11.66
C PHE A 156 -6.35 -6.89 -12.42
N TYR A 157 -5.96 -5.67 -12.79
CA TYR A 157 -6.68 -4.86 -13.74
C TYR A 157 -6.26 -5.20 -15.16
N HIS A 158 -7.23 -5.26 -16.06
CA HIS A 158 -7.04 -5.34 -17.51
C HIS A 158 -7.63 -4.10 -18.13
N THR A 159 -6.79 -3.25 -18.70
CA THR A 159 -7.22 -1.97 -19.26
C THR A 159 -6.86 -1.86 -20.73
N TYR A 160 -7.75 -1.24 -21.49
CA TYR A 160 -7.56 -0.95 -22.90
C TYR A 160 -8.14 0.43 -23.21
N TRP A 161 -7.24 1.33 -23.61
CA TRP A 161 -7.58 2.62 -24.18
C TRP A 161 -7.56 2.41 -25.70
N ALA A 162 -8.71 2.46 -26.36
CA ALA A 162 -8.75 2.54 -27.82
C ALA A 162 -8.05 3.83 -28.32
N GLU A 163 -8.39 4.35 -29.49
CA GLU A 163 -7.78 5.59 -30.02
C GLU A 163 -8.16 6.87 -29.23
N GLN A 164 -8.74 6.73 -28.03
CA GLN A 164 -9.19 7.81 -27.16
C GLN A 164 -8.55 7.73 -25.78
N SER A 165 -7.90 8.82 -25.37
CA SER A 165 -7.39 9.03 -24.02
C SER A 165 -8.41 9.70 -23.11
N GLY A 166 -8.30 9.48 -21.80
CA GLY A 166 -9.11 10.17 -20.78
C GLY A 166 -10.36 9.40 -20.35
N TYR A 167 -10.72 9.57 -19.07
CA TYR A 167 -11.83 8.87 -18.44
C TYR A 167 -13.14 9.09 -19.18
N ARG A 168 -13.89 8.00 -19.36
CA ARG A 168 -15.22 7.98 -19.97
C ARG A 168 -16.00 6.80 -19.47
N LEU A 169 -17.32 6.89 -19.50
CA LEU A 169 -18.17 5.74 -19.21
C LEU A 169 -17.90 4.61 -20.21
N HIS A 170 -17.86 3.38 -19.71
CA HIS A 170 -17.84 2.20 -20.54
C HIS A 170 -19.18 2.05 -21.29
N THR A 171 -19.08 1.75 -22.57
CA THR A 171 -20.20 1.53 -23.50
C THR A 171 -20.05 0.17 -24.16
N THR A 172 -18.90 -0.05 -24.79
CA THR A 172 -18.49 -1.29 -25.45
C THR A 172 -17.01 -1.52 -25.27
N ASP A 173 -16.58 -2.79 -25.30
CA ASP A 173 -15.15 -3.12 -25.17
C ASP A 173 -14.30 -2.61 -26.34
N ASP A 174 -14.91 -2.39 -27.51
CA ASP A 174 -14.21 -1.87 -28.68
C ASP A 174 -13.82 -0.39 -28.53
N GLU A 175 -14.62 0.37 -27.79
CA GLU A 175 -14.34 1.75 -27.46
C GLU A 175 -13.41 1.90 -26.24
N GLY A 176 -13.00 0.80 -25.61
CA GLY A 176 -12.12 0.78 -24.45
C GLY A 176 -12.78 0.17 -23.21
N PHE A 177 -11.99 -0.36 -22.29
CA PHE A 177 -12.49 -0.93 -21.05
C PHE A 177 -11.47 -0.83 -19.91
N SER A 178 -12.00 -0.88 -18.68
CA SER A 178 -11.27 -1.31 -17.49
C SER A 178 -12.01 -2.51 -16.91
N LYS A 179 -11.29 -3.60 -16.66
CA LYS A 179 -11.84 -4.83 -16.10
C LYS A 179 -11.02 -5.28 -14.92
N LEU A 180 -11.68 -5.82 -13.91
CA LEU A 180 -11.04 -6.36 -12.72
C LEU A 180 -11.25 -7.87 -12.70
N TYR A 181 -10.14 -8.60 -12.71
CA TYR A 181 -10.11 -10.05 -12.76
C TYR A 181 -9.84 -10.62 -11.36
N ALA A 182 -10.51 -11.71 -11.03
CA ALA A 182 -10.16 -12.63 -9.95
C ALA A 182 -10.07 -14.04 -10.52
N CYS A 183 -8.85 -14.54 -10.72
CA CYS A 183 -8.61 -15.85 -11.31
C CYS A 183 -8.30 -16.86 -10.21
N PRO A 184 -9.09 -17.93 -10.03
CA PRO A 184 -8.74 -18.98 -9.07
C PRO A 184 -7.42 -19.63 -9.50
N TRP A 185 -6.44 -19.64 -8.60
CA TRP A 185 -5.11 -20.19 -8.91
C TRP A 185 -4.30 -20.49 -7.65
N ARG A 186 -3.54 -21.58 -7.70
CA ARG A 186 -2.56 -22.00 -6.70
C ARG A 186 -1.23 -22.37 -7.37
N PRO A 187 -0.10 -22.33 -6.65
CA PRO A 187 1.22 -22.68 -7.19
C PRO A 187 1.31 -24.02 -7.94
N LYS A 188 0.45 -24.98 -7.59
CA LYS A 188 0.44 -26.32 -8.18
C LYS A 188 -0.42 -26.43 -9.45
N ASP A 189 -1.21 -25.42 -9.78
CA ASP A 189 -2.19 -25.48 -10.86
C ASP A 189 -1.56 -25.25 -12.24
N GLY A 190 -0.33 -24.73 -12.31
CA GLY A 190 0.35 -24.41 -13.55
C GLY A 190 -0.12 -23.06 -14.11
N LEU A 191 -0.56 -23.03 -15.38
CA LEU A 191 -1.02 -21.79 -16.02
C LEU A 191 -2.33 -21.29 -15.40
N VAL A 192 -2.51 -19.96 -15.37
CA VAL A 192 -3.77 -19.35 -14.96
C VAL A 192 -4.83 -19.59 -16.04
N ASP A 193 -5.93 -20.25 -15.67
CA ASP A 193 -7.07 -20.46 -16.56
C ASP A 193 -8.02 -19.25 -16.52
N LEU A 194 -7.86 -18.34 -17.48
CA LEU A 194 -8.70 -17.16 -17.61
C LEU A 194 -10.18 -17.47 -17.87
N THR A 195 -10.52 -18.67 -18.33
CA THR A 195 -11.93 -19.06 -18.53
C THR A 195 -12.68 -19.25 -17.21
N GLN A 196 -11.96 -19.42 -16.10
CA GLN A 196 -12.51 -19.50 -14.75
C GLN A 196 -12.51 -18.16 -14.01
N ALA A 197 -12.02 -17.09 -14.64
CA ALA A 197 -11.92 -15.78 -14.00
C ALA A 197 -13.30 -15.21 -13.67
N LYS A 198 -13.44 -14.67 -12.46
CA LYS A 198 -14.55 -13.81 -12.08
C LYS A 198 -14.18 -12.38 -12.48
N VAL A 199 -14.94 -11.80 -13.40
CA VAL A 199 -14.61 -10.52 -14.01
C VAL A 199 -15.75 -9.53 -13.81
N ILE A 200 -15.42 -8.31 -13.43
CA ILE A 200 -16.31 -7.15 -13.52
C ILE A 200 -15.71 -6.16 -14.51
N THR A 201 -16.53 -5.66 -15.43
CA THR A 201 -16.20 -4.44 -16.19
C THR A 201 -16.59 -3.25 -15.32
N VAL A 202 -15.62 -2.41 -14.97
CA VAL A 202 -15.89 -1.25 -14.11
C VAL A 202 -16.51 -0.12 -14.94
N PRO A 203 -17.28 0.80 -14.32
CA PRO A 203 -18.10 1.77 -15.05
C PRO A 203 -17.30 2.76 -15.90
N VAL A 204 -16.04 3.05 -15.54
CA VAL A 204 -15.22 4.06 -16.22
C VAL A 204 -14.00 3.42 -16.87
N VAL A 205 -13.82 3.66 -18.16
CA VAL A 205 -12.61 3.30 -18.89
C VAL A 205 -11.44 4.11 -18.34
N GLY A 206 -10.41 3.40 -17.90
CA GLY A 206 -9.19 3.99 -17.39
C GLY A 206 -9.00 3.98 -15.89
N GLU A 207 -9.95 3.45 -15.12
CA GLU A 207 -9.77 3.34 -13.66
C GLU A 207 -8.47 2.62 -13.29
N VAL A 208 -7.68 3.23 -12.41
CA VAL A 208 -6.41 2.71 -11.91
C VAL A 208 -6.43 2.65 -10.39
N PRO A 209 -6.09 1.51 -9.77
CA PRO A 209 -5.91 1.45 -8.33
C PRO A 209 -4.46 1.77 -7.92
N PHE A 210 -4.30 2.15 -6.65
CA PHE A 210 -2.99 2.25 -5.99
C PHE A 210 -2.79 1.20 -4.90
N SER A 211 -3.86 0.55 -4.43
CA SER A 211 -3.78 -0.41 -3.33
C SER A 211 -4.84 -1.52 -3.40
N TYR A 212 -4.54 -2.62 -2.70
CA TYR A 212 -5.46 -3.70 -2.39
C TYR A 212 -5.49 -3.95 -0.88
N GLY A 213 -6.63 -4.41 -0.37
CA GLY A 213 -6.84 -4.77 1.02
C GLY A 213 -7.48 -6.15 1.16
N GLN A 214 -7.35 -6.73 2.36
CA GLN A 214 -8.08 -7.93 2.75
C GLN A 214 -8.93 -7.62 3.97
N TYR A 215 -10.19 -8.03 3.97
CA TYR A 215 -11.05 -7.97 5.15
C TYR A 215 -11.76 -9.30 5.31
N LYS A 216 -11.37 -10.08 6.33
CA LYS A 216 -11.81 -11.48 6.48
C LYS A 216 -11.47 -12.27 5.21
N GLU A 217 -12.46 -12.80 4.51
CA GLU A 217 -12.28 -13.54 3.24
C GLU A 217 -12.48 -12.67 2.00
N GLU A 218 -12.70 -11.36 2.17
CA GLU A 218 -12.92 -10.43 1.08
C GLU A 218 -11.64 -9.73 0.64
N VAL A 219 -11.55 -9.43 -0.65
CA VAL A 219 -10.50 -8.58 -1.22
C VAL A 219 -11.10 -7.26 -1.68
N LEU A 220 -10.46 -6.16 -1.33
CA LEU A 220 -10.88 -4.81 -1.71
C LEU A 220 -9.85 -4.12 -2.60
N THR A 221 -10.33 -3.28 -3.50
CA THR A 221 -9.52 -2.27 -4.20
C THR A 221 -10.35 -1.01 -4.45
N CYS A 222 -9.67 0.12 -4.63
CA CYS A 222 -10.27 1.40 -4.91
C CYS A 222 -9.59 2.02 -6.13
N SER A 223 -10.37 2.44 -7.12
CA SER A 223 -9.85 3.22 -8.23
C SER A 223 -9.52 4.65 -7.80
N ASN A 224 -8.77 5.35 -8.63
CA ASN A 224 -8.34 6.73 -8.42
C ASN A 224 -9.45 7.78 -8.56
N ILE A 225 -10.68 7.35 -8.89
CA ILE A 225 -11.88 8.19 -9.00
C ILE A 225 -13.00 7.68 -8.08
N GLY A 226 -12.66 6.87 -7.07
CA GLY A 226 -13.57 6.54 -5.98
C GLY A 226 -14.36 5.25 -6.11
N GLY A 227 -14.26 4.55 -7.24
CA GLY A 227 -14.88 3.24 -7.39
C GLY A 227 -14.28 2.25 -6.40
N VAL A 228 -15.06 1.75 -5.45
CA VAL A 228 -14.62 0.73 -4.47
C VAL A 228 -15.26 -0.61 -4.82
N TYR A 229 -14.39 -1.59 -5.09
CA TYR A 229 -14.76 -2.92 -5.56
C TYR A 229 -14.35 -3.98 -4.54
N VAL A 230 -15.28 -4.85 -4.19
CA VAL A 230 -15.09 -5.95 -3.23
C VAL A 230 -15.29 -7.28 -3.94
N PHE A 231 -14.37 -8.21 -3.75
CA PHE A 231 -14.54 -9.62 -4.14
C PHE A 231 -14.79 -10.46 -2.91
N ASP A 232 -15.87 -11.25 -2.92
CA ASP A 232 -16.31 -12.07 -1.78
C ASP A 232 -15.85 -13.55 -1.86
N GLY A 233 -15.09 -13.91 -2.89
CA GLY A 233 -14.69 -15.28 -3.19
C GLY A 233 -15.41 -15.87 -4.41
N GLU A 234 -16.55 -15.31 -4.80
CA GLU A 234 -17.38 -15.81 -5.91
C GLU A 234 -17.68 -14.73 -6.94
N SER A 235 -17.87 -13.48 -6.50
CA SER A 235 -18.30 -12.36 -7.34
C SER A 235 -17.73 -11.02 -6.88
N TRP A 236 -17.72 -10.07 -7.82
CA TRP A 236 -17.40 -8.68 -7.55
C TRP A 236 -18.65 -7.88 -7.25
N ARG A 237 -18.56 -6.95 -6.29
CA ARG A 237 -19.57 -5.94 -6.01
C ARG A 237 -18.93 -4.55 -5.94
N THR A 238 -19.65 -3.57 -6.46
CA THR A 238 -19.33 -2.15 -6.28
C THR A 238 -20.03 -1.67 -5.01
N ILE A 239 -19.28 -1.04 -4.09
CA ILE A 239 -19.85 -0.47 -2.86
C ILE A 239 -19.79 1.06 -2.82
N VAL A 240 -18.94 1.65 -3.65
CA VAL A 240 -18.90 3.09 -3.93
C VAL A 240 -18.74 3.21 -5.44
N GLU A 241 -19.65 3.95 -6.08
CA GLU A 241 -19.58 4.21 -7.52
C GLU A 241 -18.50 5.26 -7.82
N PRO A 242 -17.75 5.11 -8.92
CA PRO A 242 -16.75 6.10 -9.34
C PRO A 242 -17.39 7.40 -9.86
N GLU A 243 -16.69 8.51 -9.69
CA GLU A 243 -17.08 9.83 -10.20
C GLU A 243 -15.95 10.44 -11.05
N ILE A 244 -16.17 10.59 -12.37
CA ILE A 244 -15.12 10.97 -13.35
C ILE A 244 -14.40 12.28 -12.99
N ASP A 245 -15.12 13.27 -12.46
CA ASP A 245 -14.59 14.60 -12.16
C ASP A 245 -14.08 14.73 -10.71
N THR A 246 -14.13 13.64 -9.94
CA THR A 246 -13.70 13.60 -8.54
C THR A 246 -12.40 12.80 -8.44
N SER A 247 -11.38 13.39 -7.83
CA SER A 247 -10.23 12.61 -7.39
C SER A 247 -10.55 11.96 -6.05
N TYR A 248 -10.49 10.63 -6.00
CA TYR A 248 -10.66 9.86 -4.78
C TYR A 248 -9.73 8.67 -4.89
N GLN A 249 -8.61 8.71 -4.17
CA GLN A 249 -7.53 7.75 -4.35
C GLN A 249 -7.19 7.14 -3.01
N VAL A 250 -7.01 5.82 -2.97
CA VAL A 250 -6.57 5.10 -1.76
C VAL A 250 -5.18 4.54 -2.02
N TYR A 251 -4.18 5.15 -1.39
CA TYR A 251 -2.77 4.84 -1.58
C TYR A 251 -2.26 3.72 -0.68
N SER A 252 -2.94 3.49 0.45
CA SER A 252 -2.61 2.40 1.35
C SER A 252 -3.85 1.74 1.91
N MET A 253 -3.81 0.41 2.03
CA MET A 253 -4.81 -0.37 2.76
C MET A 253 -4.12 -1.28 3.77
N MET A 254 -4.57 -1.28 5.02
CA MET A 254 -3.95 -2.04 6.10
C MET A 254 -4.97 -2.60 7.09
N ASN A 255 -4.80 -3.86 7.49
CA ASN A 255 -5.53 -4.39 8.63
C ASN A 255 -5.01 -3.77 9.94
N PHE A 256 -5.92 -3.20 10.71
CA PHE A 256 -5.63 -2.69 12.04
C PHE A 256 -6.75 -3.11 13.00
N TYR A 257 -6.44 -4.07 13.86
CA TYR A 257 -7.42 -4.78 14.69
C TYR A 257 -8.56 -5.38 13.86
N ASP A 258 -9.80 -4.99 14.12
CA ASP A 258 -11.03 -5.53 13.54
C ASP A 258 -11.48 -4.81 12.27
N ARG A 259 -10.59 -3.99 11.68
CA ARG A 259 -10.89 -3.08 10.58
C ARG A 259 -9.88 -3.20 9.45
N LEU A 260 -10.32 -2.89 8.24
CA LEU A 260 -9.42 -2.53 7.14
C LEU A 260 -9.39 -1.00 7.06
N LEU A 261 -8.23 -0.39 7.26
CA LEU A 261 -8.01 1.04 7.07
C LEU A 261 -7.68 1.34 5.61
N LEU A 262 -8.17 2.46 5.10
CA LEU A 262 -7.95 2.98 3.76
C LEU A 262 -7.39 4.40 3.87
N ALA A 263 -6.16 4.63 3.39
CA ALA A 263 -5.49 5.91 3.46
C ALA A 263 -5.77 6.73 2.19
N GLN A 264 -6.46 7.86 2.34
CA GLN A 264 -7.18 8.51 1.24
C GLN A 264 -6.62 9.89 0.87
N TYR A 265 -6.66 10.19 -0.43
CA TYR A 265 -6.57 11.52 -1.03
C TYR A 265 -7.93 11.88 -1.65
N PRO A 266 -8.44 13.12 -1.50
CA PRO A 266 -7.72 14.34 -1.11
C PRO A 266 -7.85 14.78 0.35
N THR A 267 -8.54 14.01 1.19
CA THR A 267 -8.78 14.42 2.59
C THR A 267 -7.52 14.33 3.45
N GLY A 268 -6.59 13.43 3.09
CA GLY A 268 -5.47 13.05 3.94
C GLY A 268 -5.90 12.26 5.16
N GLN A 269 -7.13 11.74 5.17
CA GLN A 269 -7.71 11.02 6.28
C GLN A 269 -7.79 9.52 6.00
N LEU A 270 -8.01 8.76 7.07
CA LEU A 270 -8.25 7.34 7.02
C LEU A 270 -9.75 7.08 6.95
N PHE A 271 -10.12 6.15 6.10
CA PHE A 271 -11.44 5.54 6.06
C PHE A 271 -11.33 4.12 6.61
N GLU A 272 -12.45 3.54 6.99
CA GLU A 272 -12.54 2.15 7.38
C GLU A 272 -13.53 1.38 6.52
N TYR A 273 -13.19 0.12 6.31
CA TYR A 273 -14.11 -0.88 5.80
C TYR A 273 -14.27 -1.99 6.84
N ALA A 274 -15.54 -2.28 7.18
CA ALA A 274 -15.93 -3.28 8.18
C ALA A 274 -16.90 -4.35 7.60
N GLY A 275 -16.93 -4.52 6.28
CA GLY A 275 -17.70 -5.57 5.58
C GLY A 275 -18.88 -5.06 4.75
N THR A 276 -19.39 -3.87 5.01
CA THR A 276 -20.59 -3.34 4.34
C THR A 276 -20.31 -2.06 3.57
N GLU A 277 -19.74 -1.07 4.24
CA GLU A 277 -19.52 0.27 3.70
C GLU A 277 -18.11 0.77 4.01
N VAL A 278 -17.69 1.82 3.29
CA VAL A 278 -16.48 2.58 3.55
C VAL A 278 -16.88 3.88 4.26
N SER A 279 -16.36 4.09 5.46
CA SER A 279 -16.75 5.21 6.33
C SER A 279 -15.53 6.01 6.79
N LEU A 280 -15.66 7.33 6.82
CA LEU A 280 -14.57 8.22 7.24
C LEU A 280 -14.27 8.07 8.74
N ILE A 281 -13.00 7.92 9.09
CA ILE A 281 -12.52 8.08 10.47
C ILE A 281 -12.08 9.53 10.65
N GLY A 282 -12.99 10.34 11.20
CA GLY A 282 -12.77 11.77 11.39
C GLY A 282 -11.49 12.10 12.17
N GLY A 283 -10.63 12.93 11.57
CA GLY A 283 -9.43 13.47 12.20
C GLY A 283 -8.24 12.52 12.27
N TRP A 284 -8.24 11.39 11.54
CA TRP A 284 -7.16 10.41 11.53
C TRP A 284 -6.42 10.41 10.19
N PRO A 285 -5.09 10.59 10.15
CA PRO A 285 -4.29 11.25 11.19
C PRO A 285 -4.68 12.74 11.34
N PRO A 286 -4.26 13.40 12.43
CA PRO A 286 -4.42 14.84 12.58
C PRO A 286 -3.75 15.64 11.46
N VAL A 287 -4.08 16.93 11.40
CA VAL A 287 -3.40 17.90 10.53
C VAL A 287 -2.24 18.51 11.29
N MET A 288 -1.07 18.61 10.67
CA MET A 288 0.05 19.35 11.24
C MET A 288 -0.34 20.82 11.42
N GLU A 289 0.07 21.43 12.52
CA GLU A 289 -0.21 22.84 12.76
C GLU A 289 0.46 23.73 11.69
N GLY A 290 -0.26 24.75 11.22
CA GLY A 290 0.27 25.75 10.30
C GLY A 290 0.39 25.32 8.83
N VAL A 291 -0.35 24.30 8.39
CA VAL A 291 -0.46 23.93 6.96
C VAL A 291 -1.89 23.96 6.44
N SER A 292 -2.04 24.11 5.12
CA SER A 292 -3.33 24.04 4.44
C SER A 292 -3.96 22.65 4.57
N THR A 293 -5.28 22.61 4.67
CA THR A 293 -6.09 21.38 4.69
C THR A 293 -6.77 21.09 3.36
N GLN A 294 -6.54 21.90 2.31
CA GLN A 294 -7.31 21.80 1.07
C GLN A 294 -7.02 20.53 0.26
N ALA A 295 -5.79 20.03 0.31
CA ALA A 295 -5.40 18.79 -0.36
C ALA A 295 -4.33 18.07 0.46
N ARG A 296 -4.66 16.86 0.92
CA ARG A 296 -3.77 15.98 1.68
C ARG A 296 -3.92 14.55 1.22
N GLU A 297 -2.88 13.76 1.40
CA GLU A 297 -2.87 12.34 1.03
C GLU A 297 -2.27 11.56 2.18
N ALA A 298 -3.10 10.74 2.84
CA ALA A 298 -2.57 9.69 3.70
C ALA A 298 -2.02 8.62 2.77
N GLN A 299 -0.70 8.58 2.65
CA GLN A 299 -0.02 7.91 1.54
C GLN A 299 0.43 6.51 1.91
N THR A 300 0.91 6.34 3.13
CA THR A 300 1.49 5.08 3.60
C THR A 300 1.08 4.78 5.01
N MET A 301 0.97 3.49 5.31
CA MET A 301 0.75 2.97 6.66
C MET A 301 1.74 1.86 6.98
N ALA A 302 2.07 1.70 8.25
CA ALA A 302 2.77 0.53 8.76
C ALA A 302 2.43 0.31 10.23
N ILE A 303 2.57 -0.95 10.68
CA ILE A 303 2.68 -1.26 12.10
C ILE A 303 4.17 -1.37 12.42
N TYR A 304 4.64 -0.55 13.36
CA TYR A 304 6.00 -0.62 13.86
C TYR A 304 6.01 -0.51 15.39
N GLY A 305 6.67 -1.47 16.04
CA GLY A 305 6.71 -1.52 17.51
C GLY A 305 5.30 -1.64 18.14
N GLY A 306 4.33 -2.18 17.42
CA GLY A 306 2.93 -2.30 17.84
C GLY A 306 2.10 -1.02 17.70
N GLU A 307 2.62 0.05 17.12
CA GLU A 307 1.88 1.30 16.92
C GLU A 307 1.60 1.52 15.42
N LEU A 308 0.51 2.22 15.11
CA LEU A 308 0.17 2.60 13.73
C LEU A 308 0.98 3.84 13.34
N TYR A 309 1.66 3.78 12.20
CA TYR A 309 2.31 4.92 11.57
C TYR A 309 1.62 5.28 10.28
N VAL A 310 1.50 6.59 10.02
CA VAL A 310 0.92 7.12 8.79
C VAL A 310 1.83 8.20 8.21
N GLY A 311 2.25 8.02 6.96
CA GLY A 311 2.92 9.02 6.17
C GLY A 311 1.92 9.89 5.41
N VAL A 312 2.06 11.21 5.48
CA VAL A 312 1.11 12.16 4.87
C VAL A 312 1.81 13.18 3.98
N TRP A 313 1.27 13.34 2.77
CA TRP A 313 1.59 14.39 1.81
C TRP A 313 0.59 15.56 1.97
N PRO A 314 0.96 16.84 1.74
CA PRO A 314 2.08 17.30 0.93
C PRO A 314 3.32 17.77 1.69
N TRP A 315 3.36 17.70 3.01
CA TRP A 315 4.46 18.24 3.82
C TRP A 315 5.42 17.19 4.37
N GLY A 316 5.30 15.94 3.89
CA GLY A 316 6.13 14.80 4.31
C GLY A 316 5.97 14.49 5.80
N GLU A 317 4.75 14.57 6.32
CA GLU A 317 4.45 14.37 7.74
C GLU A 317 4.52 12.88 8.09
N LEU A 318 5.07 12.56 9.27
CA LEU A 318 4.94 11.24 9.87
C LEU A 318 4.15 11.34 11.18
N TRP A 319 3.04 10.61 11.25
CA TRP A 319 2.19 10.51 12.42
C TRP A 319 2.27 9.11 13.02
N ARG A 320 2.07 9.04 14.33
CA ARG A 320 2.01 7.78 15.09
C ARG A 320 0.77 7.76 15.97
N LEU A 321 0.02 6.68 15.95
CA LEU A 321 -1.08 6.40 16.87
C LEU A 321 -0.66 5.31 17.86
N ASN A 322 -0.70 5.64 19.14
CA ASN A 322 -0.67 4.62 20.20
C ASN A 322 -2.09 4.03 20.34
N PRO A 323 -2.30 2.72 20.10
CA PRO A 323 -3.64 2.14 20.13
C PRO A 323 -4.22 2.02 21.54
N ASP A 324 -3.38 1.97 22.58
CA ASP A 324 -3.82 1.80 23.96
C ASP A 324 -4.35 3.11 24.54
N SER A 325 -3.61 4.22 24.37
CA SER A 325 -4.06 5.55 24.78
C SER A 325 -4.95 6.25 23.74
N ARG A 326 -4.98 5.73 22.49
CA ARG A 326 -5.63 6.33 21.33
C ARG A 326 -5.11 7.74 21.00
N GLU A 327 -3.87 8.02 21.39
CA GLU A 327 -3.24 9.32 21.18
C GLU A 327 -2.43 9.32 19.89
N TRP A 328 -2.68 10.34 19.06
CA TRP A 328 -1.83 10.68 17.93
C TRP A 328 -0.67 11.54 18.38
N THR A 329 0.53 11.22 17.93
CA THR A 329 1.74 12.02 18.10
C THR A 329 2.29 12.40 16.73
N PHE A 330 2.55 13.69 16.53
CA PHE A 330 3.36 14.12 15.40
C PHE A 330 4.81 13.69 15.62
N VAL A 331 5.36 12.85 14.74
CA VAL A 331 6.72 12.35 14.89
C VAL A 331 7.71 13.39 14.36
N ARG A 332 7.54 13.78 13.09
CA ARG A 332 8.34 14.81 12.40
C ARG A 332 7.85 15.06 10.98
N ARG A 333 8.37 16.13 10.35
CA ARG A 333 8.48 16.20 8.89
C ARG A 333 9.74 15.44 8.44
N MET A 334 9.61 14.67 7.38
CA MET A 334 10.75 13.95 6.78
C MET A 334 11.61 14.86 5.91
N ILE A 335 11.05 15.97 5.45
CA ILE A 335 11.72 16.97 4.63
C ILE A 335 11.56 18.33 5.32
N SER A 336 12.67 19.04 5.56
CA SER A 336 12.70 20.23 6.42
C SER A 336 12.49 21.54 5.67
N GLN A 337 12.75 21.57 4.36
CA GLN A 337 12.57 22.74 3.51
C GLN A 337 11.46 22.48 2.50
N PRO A 338 10.59 23.46 2.19
CA PRO A 338 10.54 24.78 2.78
C PRO A 338 9.89 24.74 4.17
N PRO A 339 9.94 25.84 4.95
CA PRO A 339 9.16 25.95 6.18
C PRO A 339 7.66 25.69 5.92
N ALA A 340 6.98 25.12 6.90
CA ALA A 340 5.54 24.84 6.78
C ALA A 340 4.74 26.15 6.73
N THR A 341 3.71 26.20 5.90
CA THR A 341 2.79 27.33 5.81
C THR A 341 1.42 26.88 5.30
N ASP A 342 0.39 27.62 5.68
CA ASP A 342 -0.99 27.51 5.22
C ASP A 342 -1.31 28.39 4.00
N LYS A 343 -0.33 29.18 3.55
CA LYS A 343 -0.48 30.09 2.40
C LYS A 343 -0.46 29.40 1.05
N THR A 344 0.12 28.20 0.98
CA THR A 344 0.10 27.34 -0.21
C THR A 344 -0.50 26.00 0.14
N ASN A 345 -1.05 25.31 -0.86
CA ASN A 345 -1.58 23.97 -0.66
C ASN A 345 -0.45 22.95 -0.62
N HIS A 346 0.56 23.14 -1.45
CA HIS A 346 1.70 22.25 -1.55
C HIS A 346 3.02 23.01 -1.37
N PRO A 347 4.09 22.37 -0.87
CA PRO A 347 5.43 22.92 -0.97
C PRO A 347 5.79 23.19 -2.43
N TYR A 348 6.49 24.30 -2.66
CA TYR A 348 7.01 24.68 -3.97
C TYR A 348 5.95 24.83 -5.08
N GLU A 349 4.72 25.21 -4.72
CA GLU A 349 3.60 25.35 -5.65
C GLU A 349 3.85 26.42 -6.73
N GLU A 350 4.37 27.58 -6.32
CA GLU A 350 4.72 28.68 -7.23
C GLU A 350 5.88 28.30 -8.14
N GLU A 351 6.89 27.64 -7.59
CA GLU A 351 8.07 27.20 -8.35
C GLU A 351 7.73 26.08 -9.34
N SER A 352 6.84 25.15 -8.95
CA SER A 352 6.31 24.12 -9.85
C SER A 352 5.56 24.76 -11.01
N ALA A 353 4.69 25.75 -10.72
CA ALA A 353 3.97 26.48 -11.75
C ALA A 353 4.90 27.29 -12.67
N ALA A 354 5.92 27.96 -12.11
CA ALA A 354 6.92 28.71 -12.87
C ALA A 354 7.76 27.80 -13.79
N ALA A 355 7.94 26.53 -13.40
CA ALA A 355 8.59 25.49 -14.21
C ALA A 355 7.65 24.84 -15.25
N GLY A 356 6.38 25.23 -15.33
CA GLY A 356 5.39 24.62 -16.23
C GLY A 356 4.95 23.23 -15.80
N LEU A 357 5.13 22.87 -14.52
CA LEU A 357 4.73 21.60 -13.95
C LEU A 357 3.34 21.72 -13.30
N VAL A 358 2.72 20.58 -13.00
CA VAL A 358 1.53 20.56 -12.14
C VAL A 358 1.91 21.12 -10.78
N ALA A 359 1.07 21.99 -10.22
CA ALA A 359 1.30 22.72 -8.96
C ALA A 359 1.75 21.86 -7.78
N ASN A 360 1.40 20.58 -7.79
CA ASN A 360 1.60 19.64 -6.70
C ASN A 360 2.76 18.64 -6.97
N GLN A 361 3.48 18.81 -8.08
CA GLN A 361 4.54 17.91 -8.54
C GLN A 361 5.61 17.72 -7.47
N TRP A 362 6.12 18.83 -6.91
CA TRP A 362 7.18 18.84 -5.88
C TRP A 362 6.68 18.78 -4.44
N GLY A 363 5.43 18.33 -4.25
CA GLY A 363 4.92 18.04 -2.92
C GLY A 363 5.66 16.89 -2.25
N GLN A 364 5.81 16.98 -0.93
CA GLN A 364 6.68 16.12 -0.14
C GLN A 364 5.93 14.89 0.36
N ARG A 365 6.45 13.73 -0.01
CA ARG A 365 5.84 12.40 0.15
C ARG A 365 6.60 11.57 1.16
N VAL A 366 5.87 10.74 1.89
CA VAL A 366 6.40 9.59 2.63
C VAL A 366 5.96 8.36 1.85
N THR A 367 6.76 8.00 0.84
CA THR A 367 6.38 7.04 -0.21
C THR A 367 6.35 5.60 0.29
N SER A 368 7.08 5.27 1.36
CA SER A 368 7.10 3.91 1.92
C SER A 368 7.49 3.90 3.38
N LEU A 369 6.90 2.97 4.14
CA LEU A 369 7.22 2.63 5.53
C LEU A 369 7.46 1.12 5.61
N VAL A 370 8.71 0.71 5.89
CA VAL A 370 9.11 -0.72 5.86
C VAL A 370 9.84 -1.08 7.17
N PRO A 371 9.18 -1.80 8.11
CA PRO A 371 9.84 -2.37 9.27
C PRO A 371 10.99 -3.31 8.86
N HIS A 372 12.19 -3.12 9.41
CA HIS A 372 13.35 -3.94 9.08
C HIS A 372 14.31 -4.03 10.27
N GLY A 373 14.58 -5.25 10.72
CA GLY A 373 15.38 -5.48 11.92
C GLY A 373 14.77 -4.79 13.14
N ALA A 374 15.56 -3.96 13.81
CA ALA A 374 15.12 -3.18 14.97
C ALA A 374 14.61 -1.77 14.61
N GLY A 375 14.50 -1.43 13.32
CA GLY A 375 14.12 -0.09 12.84
C GLY A 375 12.98 -0.12 11.84
N MET A 376 12.67 1.05 11.29
CA MET A 376 11.76 1.23 10.15
C MET A 376 12.46 2.09 9.10
N LEU A 377 12.62 1.55 7.89
CA LEU A 377 13.11 2.32 6.75
C LEU A 377 11.95 3.15 6.20
N ILE A 378 12.26 4.41 5.89
CA ILE A 378 11.28 5.38 5.43
C ILE A 378 11.82 6.00 4.16
N SER A 379 11.03 5.93 3.10
CA SER A 379 11.37 6.55 1.82
C SER A 379 10.55 7.81 1.61
N THR A 380 11.14 8.75 0.90
CA THR A 380 10.57 10.08 0.67
C THR A 380 10.73 10.49 -0.78
N SER A 381 9.84 11.35 -1.25
CA SER A 381 9.97 12.03 -2.54
C SER A 381 9.62 13.50 -2.39
N ALA A 382 10.33 14.37 -3.12
CA ALA A 382 10.01 15.78 -3.28
C ALA A 382 10.38 16.20 -4.70
#